data_AF-A0A357YIQ3-F1
#
_entry.id   AF-A0A357YIQ3-F1
#
_cell.length_a   1.000
_cell.length_b   1.000
_cell.length_c   1.000
_cell.angle_alpha   90.00
_cell.angle_beta   90.00
_cell.angle_gamma   90.00
#
_symmetry.space_group_name_H-M   'P 1'
#
loop_
_entity.id
_entity.type
_entity.pdbx_description
1 polymer ?
#
loop_
_entity_poly.entity_id
_entity_poly.type
_entity_poly.pdbx_seq_one_letter_code
_entity_poly.pdbx_strand_id
1 'polypeptide(L)'
;GLIHVSEISKEKVDSPKSVAKLGDELEAVVLNVDTADRKIALSMKHLAERKEKAEVDEFIGAQKNATSNLGALLQGAREKASSDSE
;
A
#
# COMPACT_ATOMS: atom_id res chain seq x y z
N GLY A 1 4.03 24.75 -2.63
CA GLY A 1 3.11 23.61 -2.57
C GLY A 1 2.11 23.81 -1.45
N LEU A 2 1.01 23.07 -1.45
CA LEU A 2 -0.01 23.11 -0.39
C LEU A 2 -0.50 21.69 -0.08
N ILE A 3 -0.78 21.41 1.19
CA ILE A 3 -1.46 20.19 1.63
C ILE A 3 -2.86 20.61 2.07
N HIS A 4 -3.88 19.98 1.49
CA HIS A 4 -5.26 20.21 1.92
C HIS A 4 -5.50 19.53 3.27
N VAL A 5 -6.37 20.08 4.14
CA VAL A 5 -6.62 19.50 5.48
C VAL A 5 -7.10 18.05 5.40
N SER A 6 -7.88 17.72 4.36
CA SER A 6 -8.35 16.35 4.07
C SER A 6 -7.27 15.39 3.59
N GLU A 7 -6.09 15.91 3.24
CA GLU A 7 -4.94 15.14 2.76
C GLU A 7 -3.86 14.95 3.85
N ILE A 8 -4.07 15.51 5.05
CA ILE A 8 -3.18 15.36 6.20
C ILE A 8 -3.31 13.96 6.80
N SER A 9 -4.54 13.51 7.04
CA SER A 9 -4.81 12.18 7.61
C SER A 9 -6.15 11.64 7.09
N LYS A 10 -6.33 10.32 7.19
CA LYS A 10 -7.60 9.65 6.91
C LYS A 10 -8.63 9.91 8.02
N GLU A 11 -8.15 10.14 9.23
CA GLU A 11 -9.00 10.48 10.38
C GLU A 11 -9.25 11.98 10.49
N LYS A 12 -10.30 12.34 11.23
CA LYS A 12 -10.70 13.73 11.40
C LYS A 12 -9.63 14.48 12.19
N VAL A 13 -8.96 15.41 11.53
CA VAL A 13 -7.95 16.27 12.17
C VAL A 13 -8.63 17.52 12.71
N ASP A 14 -8.67 17.69 14.03
CA ASP A 14 -9.26 18.87 14.66
C ASP A 14 -8.44 20.15 14.45
N SER A 15 -7.10 20.02 14.30
CA SER A 15 -6.24 21.16 14.01
C SER A 15 -4.98 20.72 13.25
N PRO A 16 -4.62 21.37 12.14
CA PRO A 16 -3.39 21.05 11.41
C PRO A 16 -2.13 21.27 12.25
N LYS A 17 -2.19 22.11 13.30
CA LYS A 17 -1.07 22.36 14.23
C LYS A 17 -0.74 21.16 15.12
N SER A 18 -1.67 20.23 15.34
CA SER A 18 -1.37 19.02 16.13
C SER A 18 -0.57 18.00 15.32
N VAL A 19 -0.68 18.06 13.98
CA VAL A 19 -0.09 17.07 13.08
C VAL A 19 1.23 17.56 12.49
N ALA A 20 1.39 18.87 12.34
CA ALA A 20 2.61 19.47 11.78
C ALA A 20 2.96 20.75 12.54
N LYS A 21 4.24 20.90 12.92
CA LYS A 21 4.76 22.15 13.49
C LYS A 21 5.54 22.93 12.44
N LEU A 22 5.64 24.24 12.66
CA LEU A 22 6.48 25.10 11.83
C LEU A 22 7.94 24.68 12.00
N GLY A 23 8.59 24.33 10.89
CA GLY A 23 9.98 23.86 10.87
C GLY A 23 10.15 22.34 10.87
N ASP A 24 9.07 21.57 10.99
CA ASP A 24 9.16 20.11 10.81
C ASP A 24 9.39 19.75 9.34
N GLU A 25 10.28 18.79 9.11
CA GLU A 25 10.43 18.13 7.82
C GLU A 25 9.42 16.98 7.73
N LEU A 26 8.54 17.04 6.74
CA LEU A 26 7.47 16.06 6.55
C LEU A 26 7.58 15.43 5.16
N GLU A 27 7.35 14.13 5.10
CA GLU A 27 7.22 13.41 3.84
C GLU A 27 5.79 13.51 3.31
N ALA A 28 5.64 13.83 2.02
CA ALA A 28 4.35 13.85 1.35
C ALA A 28 4.48 13.41 -0.11
N VAL A 29 3.39 12.91 -0.67
CA VAL A 29 3.28 12.53 -2.08
C VAL A 29 2.69 13.67 -2.89
N VAL A 30 3.19 13.87 -4.11
CA VAL A 30 2.62 14.81 -5.08
C VAL A 30 1.33 14.24 -5.66
N LEU A 31 0.23 14.96 -5.46
CA LEU A 31 -1.07 14.62 -6.06
C LEU A 31 -1.25 15.29 -7.41
N ASN A 32 -0.92 16.58 -7.50
CA ASN A 32 -1.11 17.35 -8.72
C ASN A 32 -0.05 18.45 -8.83
N VAL A 33 0.32 18.79 -10.06
CA VAL A 33 1.27 19.85 -10.37
C VAL A 33 0.58 20.82 -11.33
N ASP A 34 0.31 22.02 -10.82
CA ASP A 34 -0.15 23.13 -11.64
C ASP A 34 1.05 23.94 -12.10
N THR A 35 1.38 23.82 -13.38
CA THR A 35 2.52 24.49 -14.01
C THR A 35 2.22 25.95 -14.36
N ALA A 36 0.95 26.30 -14.55
CA ALA A 36 0.55 27.68 -14.83
C ALA A 36 0.69 28.55 -13.58
N ASP A 37 0.17 28.05 -12.45
CA ASP A 37 0.26 28.74 -11.15
C ASP A 37 1.54 28.42 -10.37
N ARG A 38 2.36 27.48 -10.85
CA ARG A 38 3.54 26.93 -10.15
C ARG A 38 3.19 26.42 -8.74
N LYS A 39 2.00 25.83 -8.60
CA LYS A 39 1.52 25.24 -7.35
C LYS A 39 1.60 23.72 -7.43
N ILE A 40 1.91 23.10 -6.30
CA ILE A 40 1.99 21.64 -6.17
C ILE A 40 1.04 21.25 -5.05
N ALA A 41 0.08 20.38 -5.35
CA ALA A 41 -0.79 19.77 -4.37
C ALA A 41 -0.10 18.52 -3.80
N LEU A 42 -0.02 18.45 -2.48
CA LEU A 42 0.69 17.41 -1.75
C LEU A 42 -0.27 16.69 -0.79
N SER A 43 0.04 15.44 -0.45
CA SER A 43 -0.73 14.62 0.49
C SER A 43 0.16 13.76 1.38
N MET A 44 -0.12 13.76 2.68
CA MET A 44 0.49 12.86 3.66
C MET A 44 -0.29 11.55 3.79
N LYS A 45 -1.62 11.59 3.65
CA LYS A 45 -2.50 10.42 3.71
C LYS A 45 -2.11 9.35 2.68
N HIS A 46 -1.99 9.75 1.42
CA HIS A 46 -1.62 8.85 0.32
C HIS A 46 -0.24 8.20 0.52
N LEU A 47 0.68 8.85 1.25
CA LEU A 47 1.97 8.27 1.59
C LEU A 47 1.79 7.09 2.54
N ALA A 48 0.99 7.26 3.60
CA ALA A 48 0.68 6.20 4.55
C ALA A 48 -0.03 5.02 3.85
N GLU A 49 -1.05 5.30 3.04
CA GLU A 49 -1.77 4.25 2.31
C GLU A 49 -0.87 3.46 1.33
N ARG A 50 0.10 4.12 0.70
CA ARG A 50 1.07 3.43 -0.16
C ARG A 50 2.02 2.53 0.64
N LYS A 51 2.49 2.98 1.80
CA LYS A 51 3.33 2.15 2.68
C LYS A 51 2.55 0.91 3.15
N GLU A 52 1.32 1.10 3.64
CA GLU A 52 0.45 0.00 4.07
C GLU A 52 0.18 -1.01 2.95
N LYS A 53 -0.17 -0.55 1.74
CA LYS A 53 -0.42 -1.46 0.60
C LYS A 53 0.83 -2.24 0.20
N ALA A 54 1.98 -1.58 0.17
CA ALA A 54 3.24 -2.24 -0.20
C ALA A 54 3.59 -3.37 0.78
N GLU A 55 3.43 -3.13 2.09
CA GLU A 55 3.67 -4.13 3.12
C GLU A 55 2.69 -5.32 3.04
N VAL A 56 1.41 -5.04 2.80
CA VAL A 56 0.37 -6.07 2.64
C VAL A 56 0.63 -6.93 1.41
N ASP A 57 0.98 -6.31 0.28
CA ASP A 57 1.27 -7.02 -0.97
C ASP A 57 2.50 -7.93 -0.82
N GLU A 58 3.53 -7.48 -0.10
CA GLU A 58 4.72 -8.28 0.20
C GLU A 58 4.39 -9.48 1.10
N PHE A 59 3.60 -9.27 2.14
CA PHE A 59 3.15 -10.35 3.04
C PHE A 59 2.29 -11.39 2.32
N ILE A 60 1.31 -10.95 1.51
CA ILE A 60 0.45 -11.85 0.74
C ILE A 60 1.26 -12.59 -0.34
N GLY A 61 2.20 -11.92 -1.00
CA GLY A 61 3.12 -12.53 -1.95
C GLY A 61 3.96 -13.65 -1.33
N ALA A 62 4.48 -13.43 -0.13
CA ALA A 62 5.23 -14.44 0.62
C ALA A 62 4.36 -15.66 0.99
N GLN A 63 3.11 -15.46 1.45
CA GLN A 63 2.19 -16.58 1.75
C GLN A 63 1.74 -17.35 0.50
N LYS A 64 1.52 -16.69 -0.64
CA LYS A 64 1.10 -17.34 -1.88
C LYS A 64 2.14 -18.35 -2.40
N ASN A 65 3.41 -18.08 -2.18
CA ASN A 65 4.49 -19.03 -2.49
C ASN A 65 4.49 -20.26 -1.55
N ALA A 66 4.03 -20.12 -0.31
CA ALA A 66 3.98 -21.20 0.67
C ALA A 66 2.75 -22.14 0.56
N THR A 67 1.70 -21.73 -0.16
CA THR A 67 0.50 -22.58 -0.40
C THR A 67 0.52 -23.29 -1.76
N SER A 68 1.26 -22.75 -2.73
CA SER A 68 1.34 -23.28 -4.11
C SER A 68 2.00 -24.66 -4.19
N ASN A 69 2.97 -24.92 -3.31
CA ASN A 69 3.69 -26.18 -3.19
C ASN A 69 2.87 -27.30 -2.53
N LEU A 70 1.97 -27.01 -1.57
CA LEU A 70 1.10 -28.04 -1.01
C LEU A 70 0.02 -28.48 -2.01
N GLY A 71 -0.56 -27.54 -2.74
CA GLY A 71 -1.57 -27.82 -3.78
C GLY A 71 -1.03 -28.65 -4.93
N ALA A 72 0.20 -28.33 -5.39
CA ALA A 72 0.87 -29.10 -6.44
C ALA A 72 1.19 -30.54 -6.01
N LEU A 73 1.58 -30.75 -4.74
CA LEU A 73 1.86 -32.09 -4.19
C LEU A 73 0.60 -32.95 -4.05
N LEU A 74 -0.53 -32.37 -3.62
CA LEU A 74 -1.81 -33.07 -3.53
C LEU A 74 -2.35 -33.48 -4.91
N GLN A 75 -2.22 -32.60 -5.90
CA GLN A 75 -2.65 -32.90 -7.26
C GLN A 75 -1.77 -33.98 -7.89
N GLY A 76 -0.45 -33.91 -7.74
CA GLY A 76 0.46 -34.97 -8.19
C GLY A 76 0.20 -36.31 -7.50
N ALA A 77 -0.15 -36.32 -6.21
CA ALA A 77 -0.52 -37.55 -5.50
C ALA A 77 -1.85 -38.13 -6.02
N ARG A 78 -2.83 -37.28 -6.33
CA ARG A 78 -4.12 -37.71 -6.91
C ARG A 78 -3.96 -38.26 -8.32
N GLU A 79 -3.12 -37.62 -9.14
CA GLU A 79 -2.83 -38.01 -10.52
C GLU A 79 -2.08 -39.34 -10.59
N LYS A 80 -1.14 -39.57 -9.66
CA LYS A 80 -0.42 -40.84 -9.52
C LYS A 80 -1.29 -41.99 -9.01
N ALA A 81 -2.29 -41.71 -8.17
CA ALA A 81 -3.23 -42.72 -7.69
C ALA A 81 -4.24 -43.17 -8.77
N SER A 82 -4.49 -42.36 -9.81
CA SER A 82 -5.35 -42.74 -10.94
C SER A 82 -4.64 -43.53 -12.04
N SER A 83 -3.31 -43.51 -12.12
CA SER A 83 -2.54 -44.21 -13.18
C SER A 83 -2.10 -45.64 -12.84
N ASP A 84 -2.21 -46.07 -11.57
CA ASP A 84 -1.82 -47.42 -11.11
C ASP A 84 -2.98 -48.44 -11.16
N SER A 85 -4.12 -48.08 -11.76
CA SER A 85 -5.33 -48.92 -11.82
C SER A 85 -5.73 -49.41 -13.22
N GLU A 86 -4.83 -49.37 -14.21
CA GLU A 86 -4.97 -50.04 -15.51
C GLU A 86 -3.87 -51.06 -15.77
#